data_AF-A0A9N9D8X6-F1
#
_entry.id   AF-A0A9N9D8X6-F1
#
_cell.length_a   1.000
_cell.length_b   1.000
_cell.length_c   1.000
_cell.angle_alpha   90.00
_cell.angle_beta   90.00
_cell.angle_gamma   90.00
#
_symmetry.space_group_name_H-M   'P 1'
#
loop_
_entity.id
_entity.type
_entity.pdbx_description
1 polymer ?
#
loop_
_entity_poly.entity_id
_entity_poly.type
_entity_poly.pdbx_seq_one_letter_code
_entity_poly.pdbx_strand_id
1 'polypeptide(L)'
;MNDLIPLVNKLQDVFNTIGSDTVDLPQIIVVGSQSSGKSSVLENIVKRDFLPRGTGIVTRRPLVLQLVNTHENEDGHAEEYGEFLHAPDQKFTDFDEIRKEIEAETARVAGQNKGISRSPINLKIFSPNVLNLTLVDLPGLTKIPVGDQPTDIEKQTRNLILDYITKPNSIVLAVSPANVDLVNSESLKLAKQVDFEGKRTIGVLTKLDLMDAGTNALDILTGRVFPLKLGFIGVVNRSQQDIVGNKPMSEALKSEADFFKNHTAYKSIANRCGTPFLAKTLNNILMNHIRERLPDMKTRINTLIGQTQQELVSYGDPALSGKGEHRGTLILKLLTKFANDFISSIDGTSREISTKEFPCGNLSIQDIRIAIRNSTGPRPSLFVPEIAFDLLVKPQIQLLEPPSVRCVELVYEELMKICNSCGGK
;
A
#
# COMPACT_ATOMS: atom_id res chain seq x y z
N MET A 1 18.49 -6.88 21.22
CA MET A 1 17.67 -5.63 21.14
C MET A 1 18.11 -4.78 19.96
N ASN A 2 19.41 -4.73 19.64
CA ASN A 2 19.94 -4.14 18.40
C ASN A 2 19.44 -4.81 17.11
N ASP A 3 18.78 -5.97 17.21
CA ASP A 3 18.36 -6.82 16.09
C ASP A 3 16.99 -6.46 15.49
N LEU A 4 16.23 -5.57 16.13
CA LEU A 4 14.89 -5.17 15.67
C LEU A 4 14.94 -4.40 14.34
N ILE A 5 15.92 -3.52 14.17
CA ILE A 5 16.08 -2.75 12.93
C ILE A 5 16.52 -3.65 11.77
N PRO A 6 17.55 -4.52 11.92
CA PRO A 6 17.85 -5.54 10.91
C PRO A 6 16.65 -6.40 10.51
N LEU A 7 15.79 -6.79 11.46
CA LEU A 7 14.58 -7.54 11.17
C LEU A 7 13.59 -6.74 10.29
N VAL A 8 13.34 -5.47 10.64
CA VAL A 8 12.45 -4.60 9.85
C VAL A 8 13.03 -4.34 8.47
N ASN A 9 14.35 -4.19 8.34
CA ASN A 9 15.02 -4.01 7.05
C ASN A 9 14.86 -5.26 6.15
N LYS A 10 15.03 -6.45 6.72
CA LYS A 10 14.76 -7.71 5.99
C LYS A 10 13.31 -7.79 5.51
N LEU A 11 12.35 -7.37 6.35
CA LEU A 11 10.95 -7.31 5.93
C LEU A 11 10.75 -6.33 4.77
N GLN A 12 11.36 -5.14 4.82
CA GLN A 12 11.29 -4.16 3.73
C GLN A 12 11.80 -4.70 2.40
N ASP A 13 12.95 -5.38 2.41
CA ASP A 13 13.51 -5.97 1.18
C ASP A 13 12.57 -7.01 0.56
N VAL A 14 11.95 -7.85 1.39
CA VAL A 14 10.99 -8.87 0.95
C VAL A 14 9.75 -8.21 0.34
N PHE A 15 9.15 -7.22 1.01
CA PHE A 15 7.96 -6.54 0.49
C PHE A 15 8.25 -5.74 -0.80
N ASN A 16 9.41 -5.11 -0.89
CA ASN A 16 9.87 -4.41 -2.10
C ASN A 16 10.04 -5.37 -3.29
N THR A 17 10.54 -6.60 -3.05
CA THR A 17 10.71 -7.62 -4.09
C THR A 17 9.38 -8.14 -4.61
N ILE A 18 8.39 -8.29 -3.72
CA ILE A 18 7.04 -8.77 -4.06
C ILE A 18 6.20 -7.65 -4.71
N GLY A 19 6.60 -6.38 -4.55
CA GLY A 19 5.88 -5.23 -5.10
C GLY A 19 4.53 -4.98 -4.42
N SER A 20 4.35 -5.44 -3.18
CA SER A 20 3.09 -5.31 -2.45
C SER A 20 3.15 -4.22 -1.39
N ASP A 21 2.34 -3.17 -1.55
CA ASP A 21 2.13 -2.09 -0.58
C ASP A 21 1.30 -2.52 0.65
N THR A 22 1.20 -3.83 0.92
CA THR A 22 0.18 -4.35 1.86
C THR A 22 0.56 -4.19 3.34
N VAL A 23 1.85 -3.97 3.64
CA VAL A 23 2.35 -3.87 5.02
C VAL A 23 3.15 -2.59 5.22
N ASP A 24 2.60 -1.68 6.03
CA ASP A 24 3.26 -0.44 6.42
C ASP A 24 4.35 -0.70 7.46
N LEU A 25 5.60 -0.59 7.02
CA LEU A 25 6.77 -0.80 7.88
C LEU A 25 7.15 0.51 8.62
N PRO A 26 7.57 0.42 9.89
CA PRO A 26 8.11 1.55 10.63
C PRO A 26 9.31 2.19 9.91
N GLN A 27 9.19 3.46 9.57
CA GLN A 27 10.21 4.22 8.83
C GLN A 27 10.21 5.68 9.27
N ILE A 28 11.37 6.34 9.16
CA ILE A 28 11.50 7.79 9.35
C ILE A 28 11.45 8.47 7.99
N ILE A 29 10.46 9.32 7.77
CA ILE A 29 10.24 10.03 6.51
C ILE A 29 10.72 11.46 6.66
N VAL A 30 11.69 11.87 5.83
CA VAL A 30 12.26 13.21 5.86
C VAL A 30 11.44 14.16 4.99
N VAL A 31 10.88 15.20 5.60
CA VAL A 31 10.06 16.20 4.91
C VAL A 31 10.60 17.59 5.15
N GLY A 32 10.72 18.39 4.10
CA GLY A 32 11.28 19.74 4.17
C GLY A 32 11.27 20.42 2.82
N SER A 33 11.18 21.75 2.82
CA SER A 33 11.30 22.55 1.59
C SER A 33 12.63 22.31 0.88
N GLN A 34 12.69 22.67 -0.40
CA GLN A 34 13.97 22.75 -1.10
C GLN A 34 14.94 23.65 -0.31
N SER A 35 16.20 23.24 -0.20
CA SER A 35 17.24 23.98 0.52
C SER A 35 17.03 24.14 2.04
N SER A 36 16.10 23.40 2.65
CA SER A 36 15.96 23.34 4.12
C SER A 36 17.10 22.58 4.82
N GLY A 37 17.98 21.92 4.06
CA GLY A 37 19.12 21.17 4.60
C GLY A 37 18.86 19.67 4.83
N LYS A 38 17.79 19.09 4.27
CA LYS A 38 17.49 17.63 4.36
C LYS A 38 18.70 16.74 4.04
N SER A 39 19.28 16.92 2.85
CA SER A 39 20.42 16.12 2.39
C SER A 39 21.63 16.30 3.32
N SER A 40 21.88 17.52 3.79
CA SER A 40 22.97 17.78 4.74
C SER A 40 22.75 17.11 6.10
N VAL A 41 21.50 17.05 6.60
CA VAL A 41 21.17 16.32 7.83
C VAL A 41 21.43 14.82 7.64
N LEU A 42 21.03 14.25 6.50
CA LEU A 42 21.26 12.85 6.19
C LEU A 42 22.75 12.51 6.07
N GLU A 43 23.50 13.31 5.32
CA GLU A 43 24.95 13.15 5.18
C GLU A 43 25.67 13.28 6.52
N ASN A 44 25.25 14.21 7.39
CA ASN A 44 25.82 14.34 8.74
C ASN A 44 25.53 13.10 9.61
N ILE A 45 24.37 12.47 9.47
CA ILE A 45 24.03 11.22 10.17
C ILE A 45 24.93 10.08 9.67
N VAL A 46 25.21 10.00 8.37
CA VAL A 46 26.12 9.00 7.77
C VAL A 46 27.59 9.35 7.97
N LYS A 47 27.90 10.62 8.22
CA LYS A 47 29.25 11.21 8.29
C LYS A 47 30.04 11.15 6.98
N ARG A 48 29.36 10.98 5.85
CA ARG A 48 29.94 10.92 4.49
C ARG A 48 29.11 11.74 3.52
N ASP A 49 29.77 12.27 2.49
CA ASP A 49 29.14 12.96 1.37
C ASP A 49 28.77 11.95 0.28
N PHE A 50 27.48 11.70 0.05
CA PHE A 50 27.02 10.70 -0.91
C PHE A 50 25.73 11.08 -1.61
N LEU A 51 25.05 12.14 -1.14
CA LEU A 51 23.85 12.61 -1.80
C LEU A 51 24.22 13.54 -2.95
N PRO A 52 23.47 13.51 -4.05
CA PRO A 52 23.65 14.47 -5.13
C PRO A 52 23.53 15.90 -4.61
N ARG A 53 24.25 16.85 -5.22
CA ARG A 53 24.18 18.29 -4.90
C ARG A 53 24.01 19.08 -6.19
N GLY A 54 23.08 20.03 -6.21
CA GLY A 54 22.83 20.85 -7.40
C GLY A 54 21.79 21.94 -7.18
N THR A 55 21.62 22.78 -8.19
CA THR A 55 20.54 23.78 -8.26
C THR A 55 19.26 23.13 -8.78
N GLY A 56 18.11 23.45 -8.17
CA GLY A 56 16.82 22.81 -8.48
C GLY A 56 16.47 21.62 -7.60
N ILE A 57 15.49 20.81 -8.02
CA ILE A 57 15.09 19.58 -7.29
C ILE A 57 16.17 18.53 -7.51
N VAL A 58 16.99 18.31 -6.49
CA VAL A 58 18.10 17.36 -6.50
C VAL A 58 17.59 15.93 -6.32
N THR A 59 16.83 15.68 -5.25
CA THR A 59 16.13 14.41 -5.01
C THR A 59 14.85 14.37 -5.84
N ARG A 60 14.83 13.61 -6.94
CA ARG A 60 13.65 13.44 -7.84
C ARG A 60 12.93 12.10 -7.69
N ARG A 61 13.47 11.20 -6.87
CA ARG A 61 12.91 9.91 -6.50
C ARG A 61 13.04 9.75 -4.98
N PRO A 62 12.11 9.09 -4.30
CA PRO A 62 12.30 8.70 -2.91
C PRO A 62 13.59 7.87 -2.77
N LEU A 63 14.45 8.21 -1.80
CA LEU A 63 15.63 7.42 -1.48
C LEU A 63 15.41 6.75 -0.13
N VAL A 64 15.22 5.44 -0.13
CA VAL A 64 15.15 4.61 1.06
C VAL A 64 16.58 4.26 1.46
N LEU A 65 17.06 4.92 2.51
CA LEU A 65 18.40 4.78 3.05
C LEU A 65 18.36 3.90 4.31
N GLN A 66 19.03 2.76 4.23
CA GLN A 66 19.21 1.84 5.36
C GLN A 66 20.65 1.91 5.84
N LEU A 67 20.84 2.42 7.05
CA LEU A 67 22.13 2.45 7.74
C LEU A 67 22.27 1.19 8.57
N VAL A 68 23.35 0.46 8.36
CA VAL A 68 23.70 -0.77 9.07
C VAL A 68 25.00 -0.55 9.81
N ASN A 69 24.95 -0.59 11.14
CA ASN A 69 26.14 -0.58 11.97
C ASN A 69 26.88 -1.91 11.80
N THR A 70 28.10 -1.86 11.28
CA THR A 70 29.00 -3.01 11.25
C THR A 70 29.89 -2.98 12.48
N HIS A 71 30.09 -4.14 13.11
CA HIS A 71 31.07 -4.26 14.18
C HIS A 71 32.48 -4.16 13.58
N GLU A 72 33.42 -3.57 14.33
CA GLU A 72 34.83 -3.57 13.95
C GLU A 72 35.32 -5.02 13.86
N ASN A 73 35.95 -5.38 12.74
CA ASN A 73 36.62 -6.67 12.61
C ASN A 73 37.78 -6.75 13.61
N GLU A 74 38.21 -7.97 13.96
CA GLU A 74 39.32 -8.22 14.91
C GLU A 74 40.64 -7.51 14.53
N ASP A 75 40.79 -7.12 13.26
CA ASP A 75 41.94 -6.38 12.71
C ASP A 75 41.84 -4.84 12.82
N GLY A 76 40.79 -4.29 13.44
CA GLY A 76 40.63 -2.84 13.63
C GLY A 76 40.31 -2.03 12.37
N HIS A 77 40.23 -2.68 11.20
CA HIS A 77 39.75 -2.09 9.94
C HIS A 77 38.30 -2.51 9.70
N ALA A 78 37.39 -1.56 9.89
CA ALA A 78 36.00 -1.71 9.48
C ALA A 78 35.83 -1.13 8.07
N GLU A 79 35.49 -1.97 7.10
CA GLU A 79 35.17 -1.53 5.74
C GLU A 79 33.83 -0.78 5.74
N GLU A 80 33.83 0.43 5.17
CA GLU A 80 32.62 1.18 4.87
C GLU A 80 32.27 0.98 3.39
N TYR A 81 31.03 0.59 3.11
CA TYR A 81 30.57 0.39 1.74
C TYR A 81 29.05 0.57 1.62
N GLY A 82 28.59 0.80 0.40
CA GLY A 82 27.18 0.84 0.04
C GLY A 82 26.78 -0.29 -0.91
N GLU A 83 25.52 -0.71 -0.83
CA GLU A 83 24.91 -1.68 -1.76
C GLU A 83 23.54 -1.16 -2.21
N PHE A 84 23.26 -1.24 -3.50
CA PHE A 84 21.96 -0.88 -4.05
C PHE A 84 21.12 -2.12 -4.29
N LEU A 85 19.80 -2.04 -4.06
CA LEU A 85 18.90 -3.16 -4.33
C LEU A 85 18.87 -3.57 -5.80
N HIS A 86 19.06 -2.61 -6.72
CA HIS A 86 19.11 -2.89 -8.16
C HIS A 86 20.46 -3.41 -8.66
N ALA A 87 21.50 -3.38 -7.80
CA ALA A 87 22.85 -3.88 -8.09
C ALA A 87 23.38 -4.70 -6.89
N PRO A 88 22.76 -5.86 -6.57
CA PRO A 88 23.00 -6.59 -5.32
C PRO A 88 24.41 -7.18 -5.17
N ASP A 89 25.11 -7.45 -6.29
CA ASP A 89 26.46 -8.05 -6.27
C ASP A 89 27.59 -6.99 -6.31
N GLN A 90 27.25 -5.70 -6.34
CA GLN A 90 28.21 -4.61 -6.42
C GLN A 90 28.32 -3.85 -5.11
N LYS A 91 29.50 -3.92 -4.49
CA LYS A 91 29.86 -3.13 -3.31
C LYS A 91 30.54 -1.84 -3.73
N PHE A 92 29.98 -0.71 -3.30
CA PHE A 92 30.52 0.61 -3.55
C PHE A 92 31.31 1.07 -2.32
N THR A 93 32.64 1.07 -2.41
CA THR A 93 33.52 1.55 -1.32
C THR A 93 33.78 3.06 -1.41
N ASP A 94 33.65 3.63 -2.61
CA ASP A 94 33.72 5.07 -2.83
C ASP A 94 32.32 5.70 -2.78
N PHE A 95 32.12 6.64 -1.84
CA PHE A 95 30.86 7.35 -1.67
C PHE A 95 30.58 8.35 -2.81
N ASP A 96 31.60 8.78 -3.56
CA ASP A 96 31.40 9.54 -4.79
C ASP A 96 30.82 8.66 -5.91
N GLU A 97 31.14 7.36 -5.95
CA GLU A 97 30.49 6.41 -6.87
C GLU A 97 29.04 6.17 -6.47
N ILE A 98 28.75 6.04 -5.16
CA ILE A 98 27.36 5.98 -4.66
C ILE A 98 26.57 7.21 -5.12
N ARG A 99 27.16 8.40 -5.02
CA ARG A 99 26.52 9.65 -5.48
C ARG A 99 26.20 9.60 -6.97
N LYS A 100 27.18 9.23 -7.80
CA LYS A 100 27.01 9.11 -9.26
C LYS A 100 25.96 8.06 -9.63
N GLU A 101 25.91 6.95 -8.89
CA GLU A 101 24.92 5.90 -9.10
C GLU A 101 23.50 6.38 -8.79
N ILE A 102 23.30 7.14 -7.69
CA ILE A 102 22.01 7.77 -7.39
C ILE A 102 21.57 8.70 -8.54
N GLU A 103 22.49 9.50 -9.08
CA GLU A 103 22.21 10.40 -10.20
C GLU A 103 21.86 9.64 -11.49
N ALA A 104 22.64 8.60 -11.81
CA ALA A 104 22.44 7.74 -12.98
C ALA A 104 21.09 7.01 -12.90
N GLU A 105 20.79 6.39 -11.76
CA GLU A 105 19.55 5.65 -11.53
C GLU A 105 18.33 6.58 -11.50
N THR A 106 18.51 7.81 -10.99
CA THR A 106 17.47 8.85 -11.10
C THR A 106 17.22 9.25 -12.54
N ALA A 107 18.28 9.49 -13.33
CA ALA A 107 18.17 9.86 -14.73
C ALA A 107 17.55 8.74 -15.59
N ARG A 108 17.85 7.47 -15.28
CA ARG A 108 17.33 6.29 -15.98
C ARG A 108 15.80 6.19 -15.90
N VAL A 109 15.23 6.41 -14.71
CA VAL A 109 13.79 6.21 -14.46
C VAL A 109 12.97 7.50 -14.58
N ALA A 110 13.46 8.61 -14.04
CA ALA A 110 12.74 9.90 -14.07
C ALA A 110 13.03 10.72 -15.34
N GLY A 111 13.96 10.26 -16.18
CA GLY A 111 14.39 10.97 -17.39
C GLY A 111 15.18 12.26 -17.09
N GLN A 112 15.49 12.98 -18.15
CA GLN A 112 16.21 14.27 -18.06
C GLN A 112 15.26 15.47 -17.87
N ASN A 113 13.96 15.31 -18.13
CA ASN A 113 12.93 16.37 -18.08
C ASN A 113 12.54 16.82 -16.64
N LYS A 114 13.42 16.65 -15.66
CA LYS A 114 13.25 17.11 -14.26
C LYS A 114 11.94 16.68 -13.56
N GLY A 115 11.25 15.65 -14.07
CA GLY A 115 10.06 15.06 -13.44
C GLY A 115 10.39 14.27 -12.16
N ILE A 116 9.35 13.97 -11.39
CA ILE A 116 9.45 13.15 -10.17
C ILE A 116 8.89 11.75 -10.47
N SER A 117 9.54 10.72 -9.93
CA SER A 117 9.03 9.34 -9.99
C SER A 117 8.72 8.82 -8.59
N ARG A 118 7.67 8.00 -8.49
CA ARG A 118 7.24 7.34 -7.25
C ARG A 118 8.10 6.12 -6.91
N SER A 119 8.83 5.58 -7.88
CA SER A 119 9.66 4.39 -7.67
C SER A 119 10.88 4.75 -6.80
N PRO A 120 11.04 4.13 -5.62
CA PRO A 120 12.15 4.46 -4.73
C PRO A 120 13.48 3.90 -5.23
N ILE A 121 14.57 4.52 -4.80
CA ILE A 121 15.93 3.95 -4.84
C ILE A 121 16.21 3.38 -3.44
N ASN A 122 16.62 2.11 -3.35
CA ASN A 122 16.96 1.48 -2.08
C ASN A 122 18.48 1.36 -1.96
N LEU A 123 19.05 2.02 -0.97
CA LEU A 123 20.49 2.07 -0.70
C LEU A 123 20.76 1.61 0.74
N LYS A 124 21.62 0.61 0.89
CA LYS A 124 22.18 0.18 2.18
C LYS A 124 23.57 0.76 2.33
N ILE A 125 23.87 1.34 3.49
CA ILE A 125 25.21 1.79 3.86
C ILE A 125 25.65 1.02 5.10
N PHE A 126 26.78 0.35 4.98
CA PHE A 126 27.44 -0.39 6.04
C PHE A 126 28.58 0.46 6.59
N SER A 127 28.56 0.77 7.89
CA SER A 127 29.62 1.55 8.54
C SER A 127 29.62 1.30 10.05
N PRO A 128 30.78 1.26 10.72
CA PRO A 128 30.85 1.19 12.18
C PRO A 128 30.44 2.52 12.84
N ASN A 129 30.46 3.61 12.08
CA ASN A 129 30.32 4.97 12.58
C ASN A 129 28.86 5.45 12.62
N VAL A 130 27.91 4.66 12.14
CA VAL A 130 26.47 4.98 12.05
C VAL A 130 25.67 4.12 13.01
N LEU A 131 24.49 4.57 13.40
CA LEU A 131 23.52 3.72 14.10
C LEU A 131 22.66 2.97 13.09
N ASN A 132 22.16 1.79 13.45
CA ASN A 132 21.12 1.12 12.69
C ASN A 132 19.92 2.07 12.55
N LEU A 133 19.58 2.49 11.34
CA LEU A 133 18.53 3.49 11.12
C LEU A 133 17.99 3.37 9.69
N THR A 134 16.69 3.55 9.52
CA THR A 134 16.07 3.57 8.19
C THR A 134 15.37 4.90 7.98
N LEU A 135 15.82 5.61 6.96
CA LEU A 135 15.39 6.96 6.59
C LEU A 135 14.88 6.94 5.16
N VAL A 136 13.83 7.69 4.87
CA VAL A 136 13.35 7.92 3.51
C VAL A 136 13.52 9.39 3.19
N ASP A 137 14.46 9.72 2.31
CA ASP A 137 14.57 11.07 1.76
C ASP A 137 13.55 11.26 0.64
N LEU A 138 12.79 12.35 0.73
CA LEU A 138 11.78 12.71 -0.24
C LEU A 138 12.16 13.98 -1.00
N PRO A 139 11.68 14.14 -2.24
CA PRO A 139 11.85 15.39 -2.98
C PRO A 139 11.44 16.61 -2.15
N GLY A 140 12.25 17.66 -2.21
CA GLY A 140 11.98 18.89 -1.47
C GLY A 140 10.80 19.67 -2.06
N LEU A 141 9.96 20.23 -1.21
CA LEU A 141 8.82 21.06 -1.65
C LEU A 141 9.33 22.30 -2.40
N THR A 142 8.79 22.51 -3.60
CA THR A 142 9.01 23.70 -4.44
C THR A 142 7.68 24.40 -4.69
N LYS A 143 7.67 25.73 -4.66
CA LYS A 143 6.46 26.55 -4.89
C LYS A 143 6.31 26.97 -6.35
N ILE A 144 7.41 27.00 -7.10
CA ILE A 144 7.44 27.50 -8.47
C ILE A 144 8.24 26.49 -9.29
N PRO A 145 7.69 25.97 -10.41
CA PRO A 145 8.44 25.11 -11.32
C PRO A 145 9.62 25.88 -11.92
N VAL A 146 10.78 25.24 -11.98
CA VAL A 146 12.00 25.84 -12.55
C VAL A 146 12.52 25.02 -13.74
N GLY A 147 12.83 25.71 -14.85
CA GLY A 147 13.28 25.08 -16.09
C GLY A 147 12.19 24.18 -16.70
N ASP A 148 12.56 22.96 -17.09
CA ASP A 148 11.66 22.01 -17.78
C ASP A 148 10.72 21.23 -16.83
N GLN A 149 10.58 21.68 -15.57
CA GLN A 149 9.69 21.05 -14.62
C GLN A 149 8.22 21.26 -15.03
N PRO A 150 7.36 20.24 -14.84
CA PRO A 150 5.95 20.36 -15.16
C PRO A 150 5.27 21.38 -14.24
N THR A 151 4.23 22.05 -14.74
CA THR A 151 3.54 23.13 -14.01
C THR A 151 2.86 22.65 -12.71
N ASP A 152 2.59 21.36 -12.59
CA ASP A 152 1.99 20.71 -11.42
C ASP A 152 3.01 20.03 -10.50
N ILE A 153 4.31 20.31 -10.65
CA ILE A 153 5.40 19.69 -9.86
C ILE A 153 5.19 19.83 -8.34
N GLU A 154 4.67 20.97 -7.89
CA GLU A 154 4.35 21.20 -6.47
C GLU A 154 3.31 20.18 -5.99
N LYS A 155 2.22 20.02 -6.75
CA LYS A 155 1.15 19.08 -6.44
C LYS A 155 1.65 17.63 -6.47
N GLN A 156 2.46 17.27 -7.47
CA GLN A 156 3.07 15.94 -7.55
C GLN A 156 3.97 15.66 -6.35
N THR A 157 4.83 16.60 -5.98
CA THR A 157 5.73 16.50 -4.82
C THR A 157 4.94 16.35 -3.52
N ARG A 158 3.91 17.18 -3.35
CA ARG A 158 3.04 17.16 -2.18
C ARG A 158 2.29 15.84 -2.05
N ASN A 159 1.72 15.34 -3.15
CA ASN A 159 1.02 14.06 -3.18
C ASN A 159 1.99 12.91 -2.85
N LEU A 160 3.19 12.91 -3.45
CA LEU A 160 4.21 11.91 -3.12
C LEU A 160 4.56 11.94 -1.62
N ILE A 161 4.76 13.12 -1.03
CA ILE A 161 5.03 13.22 0.41
C ILE A 161 3.86 12.66 1.23
N LEU A 162 2.61 13.04 0.89
CA LEU A 162 1.42 12.57 1.57
C LEU A 162 1.26 11.05 1.51
N ASP A 163 1.60 10.41 0.39
CA ASP A 163 1.56 8.95 0.23
C ASP A 163 2.47 8.24 1.26
N TYR A 164 3.58 8.87 1.67
CA TYR A 164 4.47 8.32 2.70
C TYR A 164 4.05 8.71 4.12
N ILE A 165 3.71 9.97 4.38
CA ILE A 165 3.46 10.45 5.76
C ILE A 165 2.06 10.14 6.29
N THR A 166 1.10 9.80 5.42
CA THR A 166 -0.25 9.38 5.84
C THR A 166 -0.23 8.02 6.54
N LYS A 167 0.77 7.18 6.23
CA LYS A 167 0.94 5.86 6.84
C LYS A 167 1.12 6.00 8.37
N PRO A 168 0.30 5.34 9.20
CA PRO A 168 0.31 5.53 10.66
C PRO A 168 1.61 5.03 11.30
N ASN A 169 2.30 4.09 10.66
CA ASN A 169 3.57 3.55 11.09
C ASN A 169 4.77 4.42 10.66
N SER A 170 4.56 5.57 10.00
CA SER A 170 5.65 6.50 9.66
C SER A 170 5.92 7.52 10.77
N ILE A 171 7.21 7.75 11.05
CA ILE A 171 7.68 8.88 11.86
C ILE A 171 8.05 10.02 10.92
N VAL A 172 7.54 11.22 11.15
CA VAL A 172 7.82 12.39 10.29
C VAL A 172 8.99 13.18 10.87
N LEU A 173 10.07 13.29 10.10
CA LEU A 173 11.20 14.17 10.39
C LEU A 173 11.00 15.49 9.63
N ALA A 174 10.44 16.50 10.31
CA ALA A 174 10.11 17.79 9.72
C ALA A 174 11.32 18.75 9.79
N VAL A 175 12.05 18.89 8.69
CA VAL A 175 13.26 19.70 8.57
C VAL A 175 12.93 21.12 8.11
N SER A 176 13.11 22.09 8.99
CA SER A 176 12.84 23.51 8.74
C SER A 176 14.09 24.36 8.99
N PRO A 177 14.39 25.36 8.15
CA PRO A 177 15.47 26.29 8.42
C PRO A 177 15.05 27.30 9.51
N ALA A 178 15.98 27.68 10.39
CA ALA A 178 15.71 28.58 11.52
C ALA A 178 15.70 30.06 11.13
N ASN A 179 16.27 30.42 9.97
CA ASN A 179 16.31 31.78 9.46
C ASN A 179 14.99 32.22 8.77
N VAL A 180 13.95 31.38 8.82
CA VAL A 180 12.61 31.69 8.31
C VAL A 180 11.62 31.42 9.44
N ASP A 181 10.55 32.20 9.50
CA ASP A 181 9.48 31.99 10.47
C ASP A 181 8.90 30.56 10.36
N LEU A 182 8.89 29.87 11.50
CA LEU A 182 8.47 28.48 11.62
C LEU A 182 7.01 28.28 11.22
N VAL A 183 6.15 29.28 11.44
CA VAL A 183 4.72 29.21 11.09
C VAL A 183 4.53 29.03 9.57
N ASN A 184 5.49 29.50 8.78
CA ASN A 184 5.51 29.35 7.33
C ASN A 184 6.15 28.05 6.84
N SER A 185 6.56 27.15 7.75
CA SER A 185 7.15 25.86 7.40
C SER A 185 6.11 24.93 6.77
N GLU A 186 6.27 24.66 5.48
CA GLU A 186 5.40 23.71 4.77
C GLU A 186 5.56 22.27 5.29
N SER A 187 6.76 21.88 5.75
CA SER A 187 6.96 20.56 6.37
C SER A 187 6.14 20.37 7.63
N LEU A 188 6.03 21.39 8.49
CA LEU A 188 5.23 21.30 9.71
C LEU A 188 3.73 21.38 9.40
N LYS A 189 3.33 22.18 8.40
CA LYS A 189 1.94 22.20 7.93
C LYS A 189 1.49 20.83 7.42
N LEU A 190 2.31 20.18 6.59
CA LEU A 190 2.03 18.82 6.10
C LEU A 190 1.99 17.80 7.24
N ALA A 191 2.94 17.86 8.17
CA ALA A 191 2.95 16.97 9.32
C ALA A 191 1.67 17.13 10.15
N LYS A 192 1.23 18.36 10.42
CA LYS A 192 0.01 18.64 11.21
C LYS A 192 -1.28 18.20 10.50
N GLN A 193 -1.29 18.10 9.16
CA GLN A 193 -2.43 17.56 8.41
C GLN A 193 -2.65 16.06 8.67
N VAL A 194 -1.57 15.30 8.88
CA VAL A 194 -1.61 13.84 9.08
C VAL A 194 -1.34 13.39 10.53
N ASP A 195 -0.84 14.29 11.37
CA ASP A 195 -0.48 14.10 12.78
C ASP A 195 -0.76 15.38 13.56
N PHE A 196 -2.05 15.69 13.75
CA PHE A 196 -2.51 16.94 14.37
C PHE A 196 -1.97 17.14 15.80
N GLU A 197 -1.84 16.05 16.57
CA GLU A 197 -1.33 16.05 17.94
C GLU A 197 0.21 16.03 18.03
N GLY A 198 0.90 15.87 16.90
CA GLY A 198 2.36 15.82 16.84
C GLY A 198 2.96 14.63 17.59
N LYS A 199 2.27 13.49 17.62
CA LYS A 199 2.67 12.27 18.36
C LYS A 199 3.85 11.55 17.70
N ARG A 200 3.92 11.58 16.37
CA ARG A 200 4.91 10.86 15.55
C ARG A 200 5.74 11.81 14.68
N THR A 201 5.72 13.10 15.00
CA THR A 201 6.46 14.15 14.29
C THR A 201 7.57 14.70 15.18
N ILE A 202 8.79 14.70 14.68
CA ILE A 202 9.96 15.34 15.29
C ILE A 202 10.41 16.50 14.41
N GLY A 203 10.65 17.66 15.04
CA GLY A 203 11.11 18.85 14.35
C GLY A 203 12.64 18.92 14.33
N VAL A 204 13.22 19.28 13.18
CA VAL A 204 14.64 19.58 13.06
C VAL A 204 14.81 21.00 12.55
N LEU A 205 15.52 21.83 13.32
CA LEU A 205 15.87 23.20 12.95
C LEU A 205 17.30 23.24 12.41
N THR A 206 17.45 23.57 11.15
CA THR A 206 18.75 23.77 10.49
C THR A 206 19.09 25.26 10.42
N LYS A 207 20.32 25.62 10.03
CA LYS A 207 20.72 27.02 9.76
C LYS A 207 20.58 27.97 10.96
N LEU A 208 20.78 27.47 12.18
CA LEU A 208 20.71 28.27 13.41
C LEU A 208 21.82 29.33 13.48
N ASP A 209 22.91 29.09 12.76
CA ASP A 209 24.05 29.99 12.56
C ASP A 209 23.75 31.16 11.61
N LEU A 210 22.71 31.05 10.78
CA LEU A 210 22.31 32.07 9.81
C LEU A 210 21.10 32.90 10.26
N MET A 211 20.78 32.88 11.56
CA MET A 211 19.73 33.71 12.11
C MET A 211 20.18 35.17 12.26
N ASP A 212 19.23 36.10 12.14
CA ASP A 212 19.50 37.53 12.31
C ASP A 212 20.02 37.82 13.72
N ALA A 213 21.05 38.64 13.82
CA ALA A 213 21.65 39.02 15.09
C ALA A 213 20.60 39.63 16.04
N GLY A 214 20.55 39.13 17.27
CA GLY A 214 19.55 39.52 18.27
C GLY A 214 18.30 38.64 18.31
N THR A 215 18.12 37.74 17.34
CA THR A 215 17.07 36.71 17.37
C THR A 215 17.64 35.34 17.76
N ASN A 216 16.80 34.43 18.25
CA ASN A 216 17.15 33.04 18.51
C ASN A 216 15.92 32.14 18.44
N ALA A 217 16.14 30.83 18.30
CA ALA A 217 15.10 29.81 18.20
C ALA A 217 14.88 29.05 19.52
N LEU A 218 15.28 29.59 20.68
CA LEU A 218 15.21 28.87 21.95
C LEU A 218 13.78 28.48 22.33
N ASP A 219 12.81 29.37 22.11
CA ASP A 219 11.40 29.08 22.38
C ASP A 219 10.81 28.02 21.44
N ILE A 220 11.37 27.86 20.24
CA ILE A 220 11.01 26.78 19.31
C ILE A 220 11.63 25.46 19.81
N LEU A 221 12.93 25.46 20.11
CA LEU A 221 13.66 24.27 20.56
C LEU A 221 13.13 23.72 21.90
N THR A 222 12.59 24.59 22.75
CA THR A 222 11.93 24.22 24.01
C THR A 222 10.45 23.86 23.86
N GLY A 223 9.90 23.95 22.65
CA GLY A 223 8.52 23.56 22.33
C GLY A 223 7.44 24.55 22.77
N ARG A 224 7.80 25.80 23.09
CA ARG A 224 6.86 26.85 23.53
C ARG A 224 6.06 27.44 22.37
N VAL A 225 6.69 27.59 21.21
CA VAL A 225 6.04 28.17 20.00
C VAL A 225 5.19 27.13 19.27
N PHE A 226 5.78 25.96 19.00
CA PHE A 226 5.12 24.87 18.29
C PHE A 226 5.34 23.58 19.07
N PRO A 227 4.33 23.06 19.78
CA PRO A 227 4.50 21.86 20.60
C PRO A 227 4.46 20.58 19.75
N LEU A 228 5.54 19.80 19.78
CA LEU A 228 5.62 18.43 19.24
C LEU A 228 5.92 17.46 20.39
N LYS A 229 5.31 16.27 20.40
CA LYS A 229 5.55 15.27 21.47
C LYS A 229 6.97 14.72 21.43
N LEU A 230 7.56 14.60 20.24
CA LEU A 230 8.94 14.18 20.05
C LEU A 230 9.94 15.36 20.14
N GLY A 231 9.45 16.58 20.29
CA GLY A 231 10.25 17.79 20.46
C GLY A 231 10.91 18.31 19.18
N PHE A 232 11.83 19.27 19.38
CA PHE A 232 12.65 19.89 18.35
C PHE A 232 14.13 19.67 18.65
N ILE A 233 14.94 19.47 17.61
CA ILE A 233 16.39 19.35 17.71
C ILE A 233 17.03 20.35 16.75
N GLY A 234 17.93 21.18 17.27
CA GLY A 234 18.73 22.11 16.49
C GLY A 234 19.97 21.43 15.91
N VAL A 235 20.28 21.69 14.64
CA VAL A 235 21.49 21.23 13.96
C VAL A 235 22.12 22.35 13.16
N VAL A 236 23.45 22.33 13.08
CA VAL A 236 24.25 23.26 12.26
C VAL A 236 25.04 22.43 11.27
N ASN A 237 24.85 22.73 9.99
CA ASN A 237 25.45 21.98 8.88
C ASN A 237 26.58 22.80 8.26
N ARG A 238 27.39 22.18 7.40
CA ARG A 238 28.36 22.88 6.55
C ARG A 238 27.64 23.92 5.67
N SER A 239 28.23 25.11 5.57
CA SER A 239 27.80 26.12 4.61
C SER A 239 28.18 25.73 3.18
N GLN A 240 27.64 26.45 2.18
CA GLN A 240 28.03 26.23 0.79
C GLN A 240 29.54 26.47 0.57
N GLN A 241 30.13 27.42 1.31
CA GLN A 241 31.57 27.69 1.25
C GLN A 241 32.37 26.52 1.84
N ASP A 242 31.94 25.97 2.97
CA ASP A 242 32.57 24.79 3.58
C ASP A 242 32.52 23.57 2.66
N ILE A 243 31.43 23.40 1.91
CA ILE A 243 31.27 22.30 0.94
C ILE A 243 32.25 22.48 -0.22
N VAL A 244 32.33 23.69 -0.79
CA VAL A 244 33.28 23.99 -1.89
C VAL A 244 34.73 23.86 -1.41
N GLY A 245 35.00 24.24 -0.16
CA GLY A 245 36.29 24.07 0.50
C GLY A 245 36.59 22.64 0.95
N ASN A 246 35.70 21.67 0.68
CA ASN A 246 35.83 20.27 1.11
C ASN A 246 36.11 20.11 2.62
N LYS A 247 35.49 20.95 3.45
CA LYS A 247 35.61 20.86 4.91
C LYS A 247 35.22 19.45 5.37
N PRO A 248 36.09 18.74 6.10
CA PRO A 248 35.81 17.36 6.51
C PRO A 248 34.65 17.30 7.50
N MET A 249 33.85 16.22 7.42
CA MET A 249 32.68 16.02 8.28
C MET A 249 33.03 16.01 9.78
N SER A 250 34.19 15.46 10.15
CA SER A 250 34.67 15.44 11.53
C SER A 250 34.87 16.85 12.10
N GLU A 251 35.34 17.79 11.28
CA GLU A 251 35.51 19.19 11.67
C GLU A 251 34.18 19.94 11.70
N ALA A 252 33.26 19.62 10.77
CA ALA A 252 31.90 20.16 10.79
C ALA A 252 31.16 19.80 12.09
N LEU A 253 31.23 18.54 12.53
CA LEU A 253 30.63 18.09 13.79
C LEU A 253 31.26 18.74 15.03
N LYS A 254 32.59 18.98 15.00
CA LYS A 254 33.26 19.76 16.06
C LYS A 254 32.78 21.20 16.08
N SER A 255 32.72 21.84 14.91
CA SER A 255 32.23 23.22 14.75
C SER A 255 30.78 23.35 15.25
N GLU A 256 29.93 22.36 14.95
CA GLU A 256 28.55 22.29 15.47
C GLU A 256 28.52 22.22 17.00
N ALA A 257 29.33 21.34 17.60
CA ALA A 257 29.40 21.20 19.05
C ALA A 257 29.90 22.49 19.72
N ASP A 258 30.89 23.15 19.14
CA ASP A 258 31.44 24.40 19.64
C ASP A 258 30.45 25.56 19.51
N PHE A 259 29.68 25.62 18.41
CA PHE A 259 28.59 26.57 18.24
C PHE A 259 27.59 26.46 19.40
N PHE A 260 27.05 25.27 19.68
CA PHE A 260 26.05 25.11 20.74
C PHE A 260 26.61 25.38 22.14
N LYS A 261 27.88 25.03 22.40
CA LYS A 261 28.53 25.29 23.70
C LYS A 261 28.82 26.77 23.94
N ASN A 262 29.19 27.51 22.90
CA ASN A 262 29.63 28.89 23.02
C ASN A 262 28.50 29.91 22.79
N HIS A 263 27.41 29.52 22.12
CA HIS A 263 26.30 30.42 21.83
C HIS A 263 25.52 30.81 23.10
N THR A 264 25.35 32.11 23.33
CA THR A 264 24.74 32.68 24.55
C THR A 264 23.34 32.12 24.84
N ALA A 265 22.50 32.01 23.82
CA ALA A 265 21.12 31.52 23.97
C ALA A 265 21.00 29.99 24.06
N TYR A 266 21.91 29.22 23.45
CA TYR A 266 21.76 27.77 23.29
C TYR A 266 22.63 26.94 24.25
N LYS A 267 23.57 27.58 24.95
CA LYS A 267 24.49 26.93 25.91
C LYS A 267 23.77 26.06 26.95
N SER A 268 22.59 26.47 27.40
CA SER A 268 21.79 25.72 28.39
C SER A 268 21.17 24.43 27.83
N ILE A 269 20.96 24.35 26.51
CA ILE A 269 20.34 23.21 25.82
C ILE A 269 21.33 22.49 24.88
N ALA A 270 22.62 22.79 24.96
CA ALA A 270 23.65 22.25 24.08
C ALA A 270 23.72 20.72 24.09
N ASN A 271 23.38 20.09 25.23
CA ASN A 271 23.31 18.63 25.37
C ASN A 271 22.11 17.97 24.68
N ARG A 272 21.12 18.76 24.25
CA ARG A 272 19.90 18.33 23.53
C ARG A 272 19.91 18.78 22.06
N CYS A 273 21.04 19.26 21.56
CA CYS A 273 21.22 19.74 20.20
C CYS A 273 22.37 19.01 19.51
N GLY A 274 22.46 19.19 18.19
CA GLY A 274 23.51 18.67 17.34
C GLY A 274 23.18 17.33 16.69
N THR A 275 23.89 17.05 15.59
CA THR A 275 23.73 15.84 14.79
C THR A 275 23.90 14.55 15.63
N PRO A 276 24.89 14.42 16.55
CA PRO A 276 25.04 13.20 17.34
C PRO A 276 23.82 12.93 18.23
N PHE A 277 23.24 13.98 18.83
CA PHE A 277 22.04 13.86 19.64
C PHE A 277 20.82 13.51 18.78
N LEU A 278 20.70 14.11 17.58
CA LEU A 278 19.66 13.78 16.61
C LEU A 278 19.70 12.31 16.22
N ALA A 279 20.86 11.80 15.77
CA ALA A 279 21.00 10.41 15.34
C ALA A 279 20.61 9.41 16.44
N LYS A 280 21.08 9.65 17.67
CA LYS A 280 20.73 8.82 18.84
C LYS A 280 19.23 8.88 19.16
N THR A 281 18.64 10.07 19.10
CA THR A 281 17.21 10.27 19.36
C THR A 281 16.35 9.58 18.30
N LEU A 282 16.70 9.72 17.01
CA LEU A 282 16.00 9.05 15.91
C LEU A 282 16.06 7.53 16.03
N ASN A 283 17.23 6.98 16.37
CA ASN A 283 17.38 5.54 16.61
C ASN A 283 16.48 5.07 17.77
N ASN A 284 16.47 5.78 18.90
CA ASN A 284 15.62 5.45 20.04
C ASN A 284 14.12 5.53 19.71
N ILE A 285 13.70 6.58 18.99
CA ILE A 285 12.30 6.76 18.56
C ILE A 285 11.90 5.63 17.62
N LEU A 286 12.72 5.33 16.61
CA LEU A 286 12.45 4.25 15.66
C LEU A 286 12.36 2.90 16.38
N MET A 287 13.28 2.61 17.29
CA MET A 287 13.29 1.37 18.08
C MET A 287 12.03 1.21 18.93
N ASN A 288 11.60 2.27 19.62
CA ASN A 288 10.39 2.24 20.43
C ASN A 288 9.15 2.09 19.56
N HIS A 289 9.08 2.80 18.44
CA HIS A 289 7.98 2.74 17.50
C HIS A 289 7.86 1.36 16.83
N ILE A 290 8.99 0.74 16.43
CA ILE A 290 9.01 -0.64 15.95
C ILE A 290 8.46 -1.57 17.03
N ARG A 291 8.91 -1.44 18.28
CA ARG A 291 8.45 -2.30 19.38
C ARG A 291 6.95 -2.20 19.59
N GLU A 292 6.40 -1.00 19.55
CA GLU A 292 4.96 -0.75 19.72
C GLU A 292 4.13 -1.30 18.56
N ARG A 293 4.63 -1.23 17.32
CA ARG A 293 3.88 -1.63 16.11
C ARG A 293 4.10 -3.08 15.66
N LEU A 294 5.15 -3.74 16.12
CA LEU A 294 5.47 -5.11 15.71
C LEU A 294 4.35 -6.13 16.02
N PRO A 295 3.65 -6.09 17.17
CA PRO A 295 2.52 -6.99 17.44
C PRO A 295 1.39 -6.83 16.43
N ASP A 296 1.00 -5.58 16.13
CA ASP A 296 -0.05 -5.25 15.15
C ASP A 296 0.33 -5.71 13.74
N MET A 297 1.61 -5.53 13.37
CA MET A 297 2.12 -6.02 12.10
C MET A 297 2.07 -7.55 12.02
N LYS A 298 2.44 -8.25 13.09
CA LYS A 298 2.40 -9.73 13.14
C LYS A 298 0.97 -10.25 12.95
N THR A 299 -0.01 -9.66 13.63
CA THR A 299 -1.43 -10.06 13.48
C THR A 299 -1.94 -9.79 12.06
N ARG A 300 -1.56 -8.64 11.47
CA ARG A 300 -1.90 -8.31 10.09
C ARG A 300 -1.30 -9.29 9.09
N ILE A 301 -0.01 -9.61 9.21
CA ILE A 301 0.68 -10.59 8.36
C ILE A 301 0.01 -11.97 8.48
N ASN A 302 -0.29 -12.43 9.68
CA ASN A 302 -0.98 -13.72 9.88
C ASN A 302 -2.37 -13.75 9.24
N THR A 303 -3.09 -12.62 9.25
CA THR A 303 -4.38 -12.50 8.58
C THR A 303 -4.22 -12.57 7.06
N LEU A 304 -3.24 -11.86 6.50
CA LEU A 304 -2.92 -11.91 5.07
C LEU A 304 -2.51 -13.33 4.65
N ILE A 305 -1.68 -14.02 5.43
CA ILE A 305 -1.32 -15.43 5.21
C ILE A 305 -2.58 -16.30 5.13
N GLY A 306 -3.52 -16.16 6.08
CA GLY A 306 -4.76 -16.93 6.07
C GLY A 306 -5.64 -16.63 4.84
N GLN A 307 -5.77 -15.37 4.44
CA GLN A 307 -6.53 -14.97 3.25
C GLN A 307 -5.89 -15.52 1.97
N THR A 308 -4.58 -15.35 1.80
CA THR A 308 -3.85 -15.85 0.62
C THR A 308 -3.84 -17.38 0.58
N GLN A 309 -3.79 -18.07 1.71
CA GLN A 309 -3.93 -19.54 1.76
C GLN A 309 -5.32 -19.99 1.33
N GLN A 310 -6.39 -19.31 1.76
CA GLN A 310 -7.75 -19.62 1.31
C GLN A 310 -7.91 -19.38 -0.19
N GLU A 311 -7.36 -18.28 -0.69
CA GLU A 311 -7.34 -17.98 -2.12
C GLU A 311 -6.55 -19.05 -2.90
N LEU A 312 -5.38 -19.45 -2.40
CA LEU A 312 -4.56 -20.51 -2.98
C LEU A 312 -5.32 -21.84 -3.07
N VAL A 313 -6.05 -22.21 -2.02
CA VAL A 313 -6.90 -23.40 -2.01
C VAL A 313 -8.03 -23.29 -3.04
N SER A 314 -8.57 -22.09 -3.27
CA SER A 314 -9.62 -21.86 -4.27
C SER A 314 -9.12 -22.07 -5.72
N TYR A 315 -7.84 -21.82 -5.99
CA TYR A 315 -7.22 -22.10 -7.29
C TYR A 315 -7.01 -23.60 -7.57
N GLY A 316 -7.17 -24.45 -6.55
CA GLY A 316 -7.15 -25.90 -6.68
C GLY A 316 -5.81 -26.55 -6.31
N ASP A 317 -5.71 -27.85 -6.57
CA ASP A 317 -4.55 -28.66 -6.18
C ASP A 317 -3.49 -28.68 -7.30
N PRO A 318 -2.25 -28.21 -7.05
CA PRO A 318 -1.16 -28.28 -8.01
C PRO A 318 -0.87 -29.70 -8.50
N ALA A 319 -1.12 -30.72 -7.67
CA ALA A 319 -0.90 -32.12 -8.03
C ALA A 319 -1.80 -32.58 -9.19
N LEU A 320 -2.97 -31.96 -9.37
CA LEU A 320 -3.90 -32.26 -10.47
C LEU A 320 -3.51 -31.57 -11.79
N SER A 321 -2.58 -30.62 -11.77
CA SER A 321 -2.15 -29.82 -12.93
C SER A 321 -0.86 -30.35 -13.60
N GLY A 322 -0.20 -31.35 -13.00
CA GLY A 322 0.99 -31.99 -13.54
C GLY A 322 0.76 -32.71 -14.88
N LYS A 323 1.77 -32.67 -15.77
CA LYS A 323 1.73 -33.38 -17.07
C LYS A 323 1.71 -34.89 -16.85
N GLY A 324 0.55 -35.52 -17.04
CA GLY A 324 0.44 -36.94 -17.39
C GLY A 324 -0.54 -37.78 -16.56
N GLU A 325 -0.39 -37.83 -15.24
CA GLU A 325 -0.93 -38.96 -14.45
C GLU A 325 -2.26 -38.69 -13.72
N HIS A 326 -2.70 -37.45 -13.57
CA HIS A 326 -3.86 -37.10 -12.73
C HIS A 326 -5.03 -36.40 -13.44
N ARG A 327 -4.99 -36.31 -14.78
CA ARG A 327 -6.07 -35.70 -15.58
C ARG A 327 -7.40 -36.44 -15.47
N GLY A 328 -7.36 -37.78 -15.39
CA GLY A 328 -8.56 -38.59 -15.20
C GLY A 328 -9.27 -38.27 -13.88
N THR A 329 -8.51 -38.13 -12.78
CA THR A 329 -9.03 -37.75 -11.47
C THR A 329 -9.62 -36.34 -11.46
N LEU A 330 -8.98 -35.39 -12.17
CA LEU A 330 -9.50 -34.03 -12.30
C LEU A 330 -10.85 -34.00 -13.03
N ILE A 331 -10.97 -34.71 -14.16
CA ILE A 331 -12.22 -34.81 -14.92
C ILE A 331 -13.32 -35.45 -14.04
N LEU A 332 -13.00 -36.55 -13.34
CA LEU A 332 -13.94 -37.21 -12.45
C LEU A 332 -14.43 -36.26 -11.34
N LYS A 333 -13.53 -35.45 -10.76
CA LYS A 333 -13.88 -34.46 -9.74
C LYS A 333 -14.78 -33.36 -10.30
N LEU A 334 -14.51 -32.85 -11.51
CA LEU A 334 -15.34 -31.84 -12.18
C LEU A 334 -16.73 -32.38 -12.53
N LEU A 335 -16.80 -33.61 -13.07
CA LEU A 335 -18.06 -34.29 -13.39
C LEU A 335 -18.90 -34.55 -12.14
N THR A 336 -18.26 -35.02 -11.07
CA THR A 336 -18.94 -35.25 -9.78
C THR A 336 -19.46 -33.95 -9.19
N LYS A 337 -18.68 -32.85 -9.26
CA LYS A 337 -19.11 -31.53 -8.80
C LYS A 337 -20.33 -31.05 -9.59
N PHE A 338 -20.27 -31.10 -10.92
CA PHE A 338 -21.39 -30.73 -11.79
C PHE A 338 -22.64 -31.55 -11.49
N ALA A 339 -22.51 -32.87 -11.35
CA ALA A 339 -23.62 -33.76 -11.03
C ALA A 339 -24.27 -33.40 -9.69
N ASN A 340 -23.48 -33.14 -8.65
CA ASN A 340 -23.97 -32.73 -7.34
C ASN A 340 -24.67 -31.36 -7.37
N ASP A 341 -24.10 -30.38 -8.07
CA ASP A 341 -24.68 -29.03 -8.20
C ASP A 341 -25.99 -29.07 -9.00
N PHE A 342 -26.06 -29.91 -10.02
CA PHE A 342 -27.26 -30.13 -10.84
C PHE A 342 -28.38 -30.80 -10.04
N ILE A 343 -28.07 -31.89 -9.33
CA ILE A 343 -29.04 -32.59 -8.46
C ILE A 343 -29.54 -31.64 -7.36
N SER A 344 -28.65 -30.91 -6.70
CA SER A 344 -29.01 -29.96 -5.62
C SER A 344 -29.91 -28.82 -6.10
N SER A 345 -29.76 -28.41 -7.37
CA SER A 345 -30.59 -27.37 -7.99
C SER A 345 -31.98 -27.89 -8.36
N ILE A 346 -32.09 -29.16 -8.78
CA ILE A 346 -33.36 -29.84 -9.08
C ILE A 346 -34.14 -30.13 -7.79
N ASP A 347 -33.47 -30.56 -6.72
CA ASP A 347 -34.09 -30.92 -5.43
C ASP A 347 -34.66 -29.70 -4.67
N GLY A 348 -34.52 -28.48 -5.21
CA GLY A 348 -35.41 -27.38 -4.85
C GLY A 348 -35.15 -26.77 -3.48
N THR A 349 -33.89 -26.49 -3.13
CA THR A 349 -33.59 -25.48 -2.09
C THR A 349 -33.92 -24.04 -2.52
N SER A 350 -34.51 -23.85 -3.71
CA SER A 350 -35.04 -22.59 -4.23
C SER A 350 -36.57 -22.52 -4.08
N ARG A 351 -37.07 -21.36 -3.65
CA ARG A 351 -38.35 -21.19 -2.94
C ARG A 351 -39.59 -20.88 -3.78
N GLU A 352 -39.56 -20.93 -5.11
CA GLU A 352 -40.71 -20.49 -5.90
C GLU A 352 -40.96 -21.39 -7.11
N ILE A 353 -41.98 -22.26 -7.00
CA ILE A 353 -42.64 -22.85 -8.16
C ILE A 353 -44.14 -22.64 -7.97
N SER A 354 -44.70 -21.72 -8.78
CA SER A 354 -46.13 -21.44 -8.84
C SER A 354 -46.79 -22.38 -9.84
N THR A 355 -47.39 -23.47 -9.36
CA THR A 355 -48.24 -24.35 -10.16
C THR A 355 -49.70 -23.89 -10.04
N LYS A 356 -50.15 -23.05 -10.97
CA LYS A 356 -51.59 -22.76 -11.14
C LYS A 356 -51.98 -22.69 -12.61
N GLU A 357 -52.30 -23.84 -13.20
CA GLU A 357 -53.22 -23.90 -14.32
C GLU A 357 -54.19 -25.07 -14.11
N PHE A 358 -55.47 -24.75 -13.87
CA PHE A 358 -56.56 -25.72 -13.78
C PHE A 358 -57.29 -25.78 -15.13
N PRO A 359 -57.33 -26.94 -15.82
CA PRO A 359 -57.93 -27.05 -17.14
C PRO A 359 -59.34 -27.63 -17.05
N CYS A 360 -60.35 -26.86 -16.66
CA CYS A 360 -61.76 -27.28 -16.77
C CYS A 360 -62.69 -26.05 -16.81
N GLY A 361 -63.10 -25.61 -18.00
CA GLY A 361 -64.00 -24.45 -18.12
C GLY A 361 -64.97 -24.41 -19.31
N ASN A 362 -64.89 -25.33 -20.29
CA ASN A 362 -65.51 -25.11 -21.61
C ASN A 362 -66.64 -26.09 -21.99
N LEU A 363 -67.59 -26.36 -21.09
CA LEU A 363 -68.82 -27.11 -21.41
C LEU A 363 -70.05 -26.23 -21.18
N SER A 364 -70.77 -25.87 -22.26
CA SER A 364 -72.04 -25.14 -22.13
C SER A 364 -73.24 -26.10 -22.05
N ILE A 365 -74.33 -25.64 -21.43
CA ILE A 365 -75.59 -26.40 -21.34
C ILE A 365 -76.16 -26.70 -22.74
N GLN A 366 -75.84 -25.87 -23.73
CA GLN A 366 -76.29 -26.03 -25.10
C GLN A 366 -75.59 -27.19 -25.80
N ASP A 367 -74.29 -27.40 -25.55
CA ASP A 367 -73.51 -28.51 -26.09
C ASP A 367 -73.99 -29.85 -25.53
N ILE A 368 -74.31 -29.89 -24.23
CA ILE A 368 -74.90 -31.07 -23.56
C ILE A 368 -76.24 -31.41 -24.20
N ARG A 369 -77.10 -30.42 -24.45
CA ARG A 369 -78.42 -30.63 -25.06
C ARG A 369 -78.32 -31.12 -26.51
N ILE A 370 -77.36 -30.61 -27.29
CA ILE A 370 -77.11 -31.03 -28.67
C ILE A 370 -76.58 -32.47 -28.70
N ALA A 371 -75.64 -32.83 -27.82
CA ALA A 371 -75.11 -34.19 -27.71
C ALA A 371 -76.20 -35.21 -27.37
N ILE A 372 -77.04 -34.92 -26.37
CA ILE A 372 -78.16 -35.80 -25.99
C ILE A 372 -79.15 -36.00 -27.15
N ARG A 373 -79.49 -34.92 -27.87
CA ARG A 373 -80.42 -34.97 -29.01
C ARG A 373 -79.86 -35.79 -30.17
N ASN A 374 -78.58 -35.61 -30.49
CA ASN A 374 -77.91 -36.33 -31.57
C ASN A 374 -77.70 -37.81 -31.24
N SER A 375 -77.42 -38.16 -29.97
CA SER A 375 -77.28 -39.55 -29.53
C SER A 375 -78.60 -40.32 -29.47
N THR A 376 -79.74 -39.63 -29.34
CA THR A 376 -81.07 -40.25 -29.29
C THR A 376 -81.61 -40.62 -30.68
N GLY A 377 -81.13 -39.95 -31.74
CA GLY A 377 -81.55 -40.19 -33.12
C GLY A 377 -83.00 -39.78 -33.40
N PRO A 378 -83.63 -40.29 -34.48
CA PRO A 378 -84.98 -39.86 -34.92
C PRO A 378 -86.13 -40.45 -34.08
N ARG A 379 -85.85 -41.33 -33.10
CA ARG A 379 -86.87 -41.97 -32.26
C ARG A 379 -86.89 -41.34 -30.86
N PRO A 380 -88.06 -41.10 -30.26
CA PRO A 380 -88.13 -40.57 -28.89
C PRO A 380 -87.61 -41.62 -27.89
N SER A 381 -86.73 -41.19 -26.96
CA SER A 381 -86.24 -42.01 -25.85
C SER A 381 -86.72 -41.45 -24.51
N LEU A 382 -87.10 -42.33 -23.58
CA LEU A 382 -87.42 -41.98 -22.19
C LEU A 382 -86.18 -41.72 -21.32
N PHE A 383 -85.01 -42.21 -21.74
CA PHE A 383 -83.75 -42.10 -20.99
C PHE A 383 -82.64 -41.47 -21.83
N VAL A 384 -81.70 -40.80 -21.18
CA VAL A 384 -80.53 -40.20 -21.83
C VAL A 384 -79.55 -41.31 -22.24
N PRO A 385 -79.12 -41.37 -23.52
CA PRO A 385 -78.15 -42.36 -23.96
C PRO A 385 -76.76 -42.14 -23.34
N GLU A 386 -76.11 -43.22 -22.87
CA GLU A 386 -74.74 -43.21 -22.33
C GLU A 386 -73.70 -42.70 -23.36
N ILE A 387 -73.98 -42.91 -24.65
CA ILE A 387 -73.16 -42.42 -25.76
C ILE A 387 -73.03 -40.88 -25.74
N ALA A 388 -74.03 -40.16 -25.23
CA ALA A 388 -73.97 -38.71 -25.09
C ALA A 388 -72.89 -38.27 -24.08
N PHE A 389 -72.70 -39.05 -23.00
CA PHE A 389 -71.63 -38.82 -22.03
C PHE A 389 -70.26 -39.03 -22.68
N ASP A 390 -70.08 -40.13 -23.39
CA ASP A 390 -68.84 -40.43 -24.11
C ASP A 390 -68.47 -39.35 -25.14
N LEU A 391 -69.46 -38.83 -25.88
CA LEU A 391 -69.27 -37.77 -26.87
C LEU A 391 -68.94 -36.42 -26.24
N LEU A 392 -69.36 -36.17 -25.00
CA LEU A 392 -69.04 -34.94 -24.27
C LEU A 392 -67.70 -35.04 -23.55
N VAL A 393 -67.35 -36.20 -22.99
CA VAL A 393 -66.16 -36.38 -22.16
C VAL A 393 -64.90 -36.60 -22.99
N LYS A 394 -64.94 -37.38 -24.09
CA LYS A 394 -63.74 -37.66 -24.91
C LYS A 394 -63.08 -36.39 -25.45
N PRO A 395 -63.81 -35.39 -26.01
CA PRO A 395 -63.21 -34.12 -26.42
C PRO A 395 -62.62 -33.33 -25.25
N GLN A 396 -63.24 -33.37 -24.06
CA GLN A 396 -62.70 -32.68 -22.88
C GLN A 396 -61.41 -33.34 -22.37
N ILE A 397 -61.29 -34.66 -22.46
CA ILE A 397 -60.04 -35.39 -22.18
C ILE A 397 -58.97 -35.01 -23.21
N GLN A 398 -59.33 -34.88 -24.50
CA GLN A 398 -58.37 -34.44 -25.53
C GLN A 398 -57.85 -33.03 -25.29
N LEU A 399 -58.62 -32.14 -24.67
CA LEU A 399 -58.15 -30.80 -24.28
C LEU A 399 -57.05 -30.83 -23.20
N LEU A 400 -56.81 -31.98 -22.55
CA LEU A 400 -55.70 -32.15 -21.59
C LEU A 400 -54.36 -32.41 -22.29
N GLU A 401 -54.34 -32.80 -23.57
CA GLU A 401 -53.10 -33.09 -24.30
C GLU A 401 -52.25 -31.83 -24.53
N PRO A 402 -52.76 -30.70 -25.07
CA PRO A 402 -51.97 -29.48 -25.24
C PRO A 402 -51.32 -28.93 -23.96
N PRO A 403 -52.03 -28.77 -22.81
CA PRO A 403 -51.38 -28.30 -21.57
C PRO A 403 -50.42 -29.33 -20.99
N SER A 404 -50.64 -30.63 -21.21
CA SER A 404 -49.71 -31.68 -20.78
C SER A 404 -48.41 -31.64 -21.58
N VAL A 405 -48.47 -31.47 -22.90
CA VAL A 405 -47.29 -31.26 -23.75
C VAL A 405 -46.58 -29.95 -23.38
N ARG A 406 -47.34 -28.87 -23.14
CA ARG A 406 -46.78 -27.59 -22.71
C ARG A 406 -46.05 -27.69 -21.37
N CYS A 407 -46.56 -28.47 -20.42
CA CYS A 407 -45.89 -28.74 -19.16
C CYS A 407 -44.53 -29.42 -19.37
N VAL A 408 -44.44 -30.40 -20.27
CA VAL A 408 -43.18 -31.06 -20.63
C VAL A 408 -42.18 -30.07 -21.23
N GLU A 409 -42.63 -29.19 -22.12
CA GLU A 409 -41.78 -28.13 -22.71
C GLU A 409 -41.24 -27.17 -21.63
N LEU A 410 -42.09 -26.72 -20.72
CA LEU A 410 -41.70 -25.81 -19.63
C LEU A 410 -40.67 -26.46 -18.69
N VAL A 411 -40.87 -27.73 -18.35
CA VAL A 411 -39.91 -28.51 -17.55
C VAL A 411 -38.58 -28.65 -18.29
N TYR A 412 -38.61 -28.94 -19.60
CA TYR A 412 -37.41 -29.03 -20.42
C TYR A 412 -36.64 -27.70 -20.48
N GLU A 413 -37.34 -26.58 -20.73
CA GLU A 413 -36.75 -25.24 -20.73
C GLU A 413 -36.06 -24.93 -19.40
N GLU A 414 -36.70 -25.26 -18.28
CA GLU A 414 -36.14 -25.00 -16.95
C GLU A 414 -34.94 -25.90 -16.63
N LEU A 415 -34.99 -27.19 -16.97
CA LEU A 415 -33.84 -28.10 -16.83
C LEU A 415 -32.64 -27.63 -17.66
N MET A 416 -32.87 -27.10 -18.88
CA MET A 416 -31.81 -26.52 -19.70
C MET A 416 -31.21 -25.26 -19.10
N LYS A 417 -32.03 -24.38 -18.48
CA LYS A 417 -31.53 -23.21 -17.74
C LYS A 417 -30.65 -23.62 -16.54
N ILE A 418 -31.09 -24.61 -15.76
CA ILE A 418 -30.32 -25.15 -14.62
C ILE A 418 -28.99 -25.70 -15.11
N CYS A 419 -28.99 -26.50 -16.18
CA CYS A 419 -27.78 -27.06 -16.78
C CYS A 419 -26.76 -25.97 -17.18
N ASN A 420 -27.23 -24.92 -17.88
CA ASN A 420 -26.38 -23.80 -18.29
C ASN A 420 -25.84 -23.01 -17.09
N SER A 421 -26.63 -22.82 -16.04
CA SER A 421 -26.20 -22.13 -14.81
C SER A 421 -25.14 -22.93 -14.04
N CYS A 422 -25.24 -24.25 -14.01
CA CYS A 422 -24.24 -25.12 -13.37
C CYS A 422 -22.94 -25.21 -14.17
N GLY A 423 -23.00 -25.09 -15.51
CA GLY A 423 -21.83 -25.15 -16.39
C GLY A 423 -21.04 -23.84 -16.52
N GLY A 424 -21.61 -22.69 -16.09
CA GLY A 424 -21.01 -21.37 -16.26
C GLY A 424 -20.20 -20.82 -15.07
N LYS A 425 -20.00 -21.60 -14.00
CA LYS A 425 -19.30 -21.18 -12.76
C LYS A 425 -17.90 -21.77 -12.59
#